data_AF-A0A7Y7IHF5-F1
#
_entry.id   AF-A0A7Y7IHF5-F1
#
_cell.length_a   1.000
_cell.length_b   1.000
_cell.length_c   1.000
_cell.angle_alpha   90.00
_cell.angle_beta   90.00
_cell.angle_gamma   90.00
#
_symmetry.space_group_name_H-M   'P 1'
#
loop_
_entity.id
_entity.type
_entity.pdbx_description
1 polymer ?
#
loop_
_entity_poly.entity_id
_entity_poly.type
_entity_poly.pdbx_seq_one_letter_code
_entity_poly.pdbx_strand_id
1 'polypeptide(L)'
;MISPRRGERIVVGVDGSDGSQASVHWSVTEAGLRGVGVHLVMAWQQPQPYGAANDLVLGMDPSGDTGRILADAAEIELSQFGAEAEQGQRSVISREAVEGHPADVLVQAGRDAAMLADPASVGLDRGLRAVLFDLDGVLTRTARVHAAAWKEMFDAYLRKTARRTGTPFVAFDAGTDYDRYVDGKSRDDGTRSFLAARDIILPEGSPQDRAGLGTVQGLGKAKNEIVLRRMREDGVEVFEGSVRYVQAVRQAGLRCAVVSSSTNCQAVLAAAHIEDLFDRRIDGLTARDEKLPGKPAPDMFLAAAHALGMTPGQCAVVEDALAGVEAGRAGGFGQVIGVDRAGQAQALLDRGADIVVSDLAELLAQP
;
A
#
# COMPACT_ATOMS: atom_id res chain seq x y z
N MET A 1 -43.31 4.86 -8.78
CA MET A 1 -41.97 5.34 -8.40
C MET A 1 -41.51 6.33 -9.45
N ILE A 2 -41.17 7.56 -9.05
CA ILE A 2 -40.64 8.58 -9.95
C ILE A 2 -39.21 8.17 -10.28
N SER A 3 -38.92 7.87 -11.55
CA SER A 3 -37.54 7.63 -12.00
C SER A 3 -36.75 8.94 -11.85
N PRO A 4 -35.60 8.96 -11.16
CA PRO A 4 -34.82 10.19 -10.95
C PRO A 4 -34.36 10.79 -12.28
N ARG A 5 -34.16 12.12 -12.33
CA ARG A 5 -33.64 12.76 -13.54
C ARG A 5 -32.14 12.47 -13.70
N ARG A 6 -31.64 12.53 -14.94
CA ARG A 6 -30.21 12.40 -15.29
C ARG A 6 -29.33 13.23 -14.35
N GLY A 7 -28.30 12.63 -13.77
CA GLY A 7 -27.32 13.32 -12.92
C GLY A 7 -27.71 13.54 -11.45
N GLU A 8 -28.81 12.95 -10.96
CA GLU A 8 -29.26 13.10 -9.56
C GLU A 8 -28.92 11.89 -8.66
N ARG A 9 -27.98 11.01 -9.07
CA ARG A 9 -27.61 9.83 -8.27
C ARG A 9 -26.17 9.35 -8.45
N ILE A 10 -25.62 8.75 -7.40
CA ILE A 10 -24.38 7.96 -7.40
C ILE A 10 -24.77 6.48 -7.55
N VAL A 11 -24.16 5.77 -8.50
CA VAL A 11 -24.35 4.32 -8.69
C VAL A 11 -23.19 3.59 -8.02
N VAL A 12 -23.47 2.55 -7.24
CA VAL A 12 -22.45 1.80 -6.48
C VAL A 12 -22.59 0.32 -6.78
N GLY A 13 -21.50 -0.33 -7.16
CA GLY A 13 -21.45 -1.79 -7.26
C GLY A 13 -21.43 -2.44 -5.89
N VAL A 14 -22.22 -3.49 -5.71
CA VAL A 14 -22.23 -4.30 -4.49
C VAL A 14 -21.98 -5.75 -4.86
N ASP A 15 -20.98 -6.34 -4.23
CA ASP A 15 -20.56 -7.73 -4.46
C ASP A 15 -20.45 -8.55 -3.17
N GLY A 16 -20.90 -7.98 -2.04
CA GLY A 16 -20.85 -8.61 -0.72
C GLY A 16 -19.50 -8.48 0.00
N SER A 17 -18.50 -7.88 -0.64
CA SER A 17 -17.17 -7.69 -0.04
C SER A 17 -17.15 -6.49 0.94
N ASP A 18 -16.19 -6.51 1.87
CA ASP A 18 -15.86 -5.35 2.71
C ASP A 18 -15.53 -4.09 1.87
N GLY A 19 -14.95 -4.28 0.67
CA GLY A 19 -14.66 -3.21 -0.29
C GLY A 19 -15.94 -2.55 -0.81
N SER A 20 -16.97 -3.35 -1.14
CA SER A 20 -18.29 -2.81 -1.47
C SER A 20 -18.96 -2.11 -0.29
N GLN A 21 -18.78 -2.60 0.94
CA GLN A 21 -19.33 -1.94 2.13
C GLN A 21 -18.71 -0.56 2.34
N ALA A 22 -17.40 -0.44 2.19
CA ALA A 22 -16.68 0.84 2.24
C ALA A 22 -17.15 1.79 1.12
N SER A 23 -17.28 1.28 -0.10
CA SER A 23 -17.74 2.06 -1.27
C SER A 23 -19.16 2.60 -1.09
N VAL A 24 -20.06 1.80 -0.49
CA VAL A 24 -21.43 2.21 -0.13
C VAL A 24 -21.42 3.31 0.92
N HIS A 25 -20.69 3.13 2.04
CA HIS A 25 -20.61 4.12 3.11
C HIS A 25 -20.09 5.48 2.63
N TRP A 26 -19.04 5.45 1.80
CA TRP A 26 -18.49 6.65 1.18
C TRP A 26 -19.53 7.32 0.27
N SER A 27 -20.12 6.56 -0.65
CA SER A 27 -21.07 7.07 -1.64
C SER A 27 -22.30 7.69 -0.99
N VAL A 28 -22.76 7.14 0.13
CA VAL A 28 -23.89 7.65 0.91
C VAL A 28 -23.54 8.98 1.59
N THR A 29 -22.33 9.11 2.13
CA THR A 29 -21.81 10.38 2.68
C THR A 29 -21.69 11.44 1.59
N GLU A 30 -21.10 11.09 0.45
CA GLU A 30 -20.92 11.99 -0.69
C GLU A 30 -22.25 12.43 -1.29
N ALA A 31 -23.21 11.51 -1.40
CA ALA A 31 -24.56 11.80 -1.85
C ALA A 31 -25.26 12.82 -0.93
N GLY A 32 -25.03 12.74 0.38
CA GLY A 32 -25.53 13.70 1.36
C GLY A 32 -24.94 15.10 1.18
N LEU A 33 -23.66 15.21 0.85
CA LEU A 33 -22.99 16.48 0.54
C LEU A 33 -23.50 17.10 -0.77
N ARG A 34 -23.78 16.25 -1.78
CA ARG A 34 -24.21 16.68 -3.11
C ARG A 34 -25.73 16.84 -3.25
N GLY A 35 -26.51 16.39 -2.28
CA GLY A 35 -27.97 16.38 -2.34
C GLY A 35 -28.52 15.46 -3.44
N VAL A 36 -27.82 14.35 -3.73
CA VAL A 36 -28.20 13.35 -4.74
C VAL A 36 -28.59 12.03 -4.08
N GLY A 37 -29.22 11.12 -4.82
CA GLY A 37 -29.53 9.77 -4.34
C GLY A 37 -28.37 8.78 -4.50
N VAL A 38 -28.50 7.59 -3.91
CA VAL A 38 -27.58 6.45 -4.10
C VAL A 38 -28.36 5.29 -4.73
N HIS A 39 -27.74 4.61 -5.68
CA HIS A 39 -28.30 3.46 -6.36
C HIS A 39 -27.33 2.28 -6.28
N LEU A 40 -27.66 1.32 -5.43
CA LEU A 40 -26.88 0.11 -5.20
C LEU A 40 -27.24 -0.93 -6.26
N VAL A 41 -26.23 -1.48 -6.92
CA VAL A 41 -26.42 -2.47 -7.99
C VAL A 41 -25.57 -3.70 -7.69
N MET A 42 -26.23 -4.85 -7.54
CA MET A 42 -25.57 -6.13 -7.42
C MET A 42 -25.77 -6.93 -8.71
N ALA A 43 -24.67 -7.32 -9.34
CA ALA A 43 -24.74 -8.20 -10.50
C ALA A 43 -24.70 -9.66 -10.05
N TRP A 44 -25.57 -10.49 -10.61
CA TRP A 44 -25.55 -11.94 -10.39
C TRP A 44 -25.55 -12.67 -11.74
N GLN A 45 -25.04 -13.91 -11.76
CA GLN A 45 -25.00 -14.72 -12.96
C GLN A 45 -25.31 -16.18 -12.63
N GLN A 46 -25.95 -16.86 -13.58
CA GLN A 46 -26.07 -18.32 -13.54
C GLN A 46 -24.68 -18.97 -13.58
N PRO A 47 -24.44 -20.04 -12.78
CA PRO A 47 -23.21 -20.80 -12.87
C PRO A 47 -23.07 -21.37 -14.28
N GLN A 48 -21.97 -21.07 -14.96
CA GLN A 48 -21.65 -21.72 -16.23
C GLN A 48 -21.31 -23.18 -15.95
N PRO A 49 -22.04 -24.16 -16.51
CA PRO A 49 -21.70 -25.56 -16.32
C PRO A 49 -20.35 -25.85 -16.98
N TYR A 50 -19.36 -26.25 -16.18
CA TYR A 50 -18.07 -26.74 -16.67
C TYR A 50 -18.18 -28.24 -16.99
N GLY A 51 -18.08 -28.60 -18.27
CA GLY A 51 -18.00 -30.00 -18.74
C GLY A 51 -18.96 -30.32 -19.90
N ALA A 52 -18.64 -31.37 -20.67
CA ALA A 52 -19.52 -31.87 -21.74
C ALA A 52 -20.85 -32.36 -21.12
N ALA A 53 -21.97 -31.91 -21.67
CA ALA A 53 -23.31 -32.28 -21.21
C ALA A 53 -23.48 -33.81 -21.28
N ASN A 54 -23.59 -34.47 -20.14
CA ASN A 54 -24.09 -35.84 -20.06
C ASN A 54 -25.62 -35.81 -19.93
N ASP A 55 -26.30 -36.76 -20.59
CA ASP A 55 -27.77 -36.88 -20.69
C ASP A 55 -28.54 -36.95 -19.35
N LEU A 56 -27.85 -37.00 -18.21
CA LEU A 56 -28.42 -36.95 -16.86
C LEU A 56 -28.88 -35.53 -16.43
N VAL A 57 -28.48 -34.47 -17.14
CA VAL A 57 -28.87 -33.08 -16.80
C VAL A 57 -30.24 -32.69 -17.37
N LEU A 58 -30.81 -33.48 -18.29
CA LEU A 58 -32.06 -33.19 -19.00
C LEU A 58 -33.35 -33.27 -18.16
N GLY A 59 -33.25 -33.58 -16.86
CA GLY A 59 -34.41 -33.75 -15.96
C GLY A 59 -34.61 -32.66 -14.91
N MET A 60 -33.65 -31.75 -14.72
CA MET A 60 -33.85 -30.54 -13.92
C MET A 60 -33.99 -29.39 -14.91
N ASP A 61 -35.02 -28.58 -14.81
CA ASP A 61 -35.08 -27.29 -15.47
C ASP A 61 -34.10 -26.35 -14.73
N PRO A 62 -32.86 -26.15 -15.23
CA PRO A 62 -31.86 -25.35 -14.53
C PRO A 62 -32.16 -23.85 -14.70
N SER A 63 -33.14 -23.50 -15.54
CA SER A 63 -33.35 -22.13 -16.00
C SER A 63 -34.34 -21.33 -15.16
N GLY A 64 -35.19 -22.00 -14.36
CA GLY A 64 -36.18 -21.35 -13.50
C GLY A 64 -35.76 -21.24 -12.04
N ASP A 65 -35.63 -22.39 -11.36
CA ASP A 65 -35.51 -22.43 -9.90
C ASP A 65 -34.11 -22.00 -9.41
N THR A 66 -33.03 -22.42 -10.09
CA THR A 66 -31.67 -21.99 -9.76
C THR A 66 -31.49 -20.49 -9.95
N GLY A 67 -32.08 -19.93 -11.02
CA GLY A 67 -32.06 -18.48 -11.26
C GLY A 67 -32.82 -17.70 -10.21
N ARG A 68 -34.02 -18.17 -9.84
CA ARG A 68 -34.77 -17.56 -8.73
C ARG A 68 -34.01 -17.61 -7.42
N ILE A 69 -33.41 -18.74 -7.07
CA ILE A 69 -32.64 -18.87 -5.82
C ILE A 69 -31.46 -17.89 -5.79
N LEU A 70 -30.74 -17.73 -6.90
CA LEU A 70 -29.60 -16.81 -6.99
C LEU A 70 -30.05 -15.34 -7.00
N ALA A 71 -31.13 -15.02 -7.70
CA ALA A 71 -31.75 -13.70 -7.66
C ALA A 71 -32.24 -13.34 -6.25
N ASP A 72 -32.96 -14.25 -5.59
CA ASP A 72 -33.46 -14.06 -4.23
C ASP A 72 -32.30 -13.89 -3.23
N ALA A 73 -31.21 -14.64 -3.38
CA ALA A 73 -30.02 -14.50 -2.55
C ALA A 73 -29.34 -13.13 -2.74
N ALA A 74 -29.17 -12.70 -3.99
CA ALA A 74 -28.62 -11.39 -4.32
C ALA A 74 -29.52 -10.25 -3.79
N GLU A 75 -30.84 -10.39 -3.88
CA GLU A 75 -31.79 -9.42 -3.33
C GLU A 75 -31.72 -9.35 -1.80
N ILE A 76 -31.59 -10.49 -1.11
CA ILE A 76 -31.45 -10.54 0.36
C ILE A 76 -30.17 -9.85 0.80
N GLU A 77 -29.04 -10.18 0.17
CA GLU A 77 -27.73 -9.63 0.50
C GLU A 77 -27.69 -8.12 0.25
N LEU A 78 -28.15 -7.68 -0.93
CA LEU A 78 -28.30 -6.27 -1.27
C LEU A 78 -29.27 -5.53 -0.33
N SER A 79 -30.30 -6.22 0.17
CA SER A 79 -31.24 -5.66 1.12
C SER A 79 -30.64 -5.44 2.49
N GLN A 80 -29.82 -6.38 2.98
CA GLN A 80 -29.08 -6.26 4.24
C GLN A 80 -28.08 -5.10 4.16
N PHE A 81 -27.29 -5.05 3.08
CA PHE A 81 -26.34 -3.96 2.81
C PHE A 81 -27.02 -2.58 2.77
N GLY A 82 -28.15 -2.47 2.06
CA GLY A 82 -28.90 -1.22 1.98
C GLY A 82 -29.46 -0.76 3.33
N ALA A 83 -29.95 -1.69 4.15
CA ALA A 83 -30.51 -1.36 5.46
C ALA A 83 -29.46 -0.83 6.45
N GLU A 84 -28.22 -1.32 6.37
CA GLU A 84 -27.09 -0.78 7.14
C GLU A 84 -26.73 0.63 6.70
N ALA A 85 -26.69 0.86 5.39
CA ALA A 85 -26.36 2.15 4.79
C ALA A 85 -27.42 3.25 5.08
N GLU A 86 -28.68 2.87 5.29
CA GLU A 86 -29.78 3.78 5.62
C GLU A 86 -29.76 4.29 7.07
N GLN A 87 -29.06 3.61 7.98
CA GLN A 87 -29.04 3.99 9.40
C GLN A 87 -28.36 5.35 9.62
N GLY A 88 -29.18 6.39 9.83
CA GLY A 88 -28.72 7.73 10.22
C GLY A 88 -28.51 8.72 9.07
N GLN A 89 -28.96 8.40 7.86
CA GLN A 89 -28.67 9.16 6.64
C GLN A 89 -29.89 9.91 6.07
N ARG A 90 -29.65 11.00 5.34
CA ARG A 90 -30.70 11.82 4.68
C ARG A 90 -30.86 11.52 3.18
N SER A 91 -29.93 10.79 2.59
CA SER A 91 -29.90 10.50 1.15
C SER A 91 -30.91 9.40 0.78
N VAL A 92 -31.55 9.52 -0.38
CA VAL A 92 -32.46 8.47 -0.89
C VAL A 92 -31.62 7.33 -1.43
N ILE A 93 -31.76 6.13 -0.85
CA ILE A 93 -31.09 4.91 -1.30
C ILE A 93 -32.08 4.05 -2.09
N SER A 94 -31.65 3.58 -3.26
CA SER A 94 -32.38 2.63 -4.10
C SER A 94 -31.47 1.45 -4.43
N ARG A 95 -32.06 0.28 -4.74
CA ARG A 95 -31.29 -0.96 -4.91
C ARG A 95 -31.90 -1.86 -5.97
N GLU A 96 -31.05 -2.54 -6.73
CA GLU A 96 -31.45 -3.50 -7.76
C GLU A 96 -30.41 -4.64 -7.88
N ALA A 97 -30.90 -5.88 -7.91
CA ALA A 97 -30.11 -7.04 -8.29
C ALA A 97 -30.37 -7.35 -9.77
N VAL A 98 -29.31 -7.39 -10.58
CA VAL A 98 -29.40 -7.50 -12.05
C VAL A 98 -28.66 -8.74 -12.53
N GLU A 99 -29.30 -9.55 -13.37
CA GLU A 99 -28.63 -10.67 -14.02
C GLU A 99 -27.69 -10.13 -15.11
N GLY A 100 -26.39 -10.47 -15.04
CA GLY A 100 -25.43 -10.06 -16.05
C GLY A 100 -24.00 -10.00 -15.54
N HIS A 101 -23.06 -9.77 -16.47
CA HIS A 101 -21.65 -9.61 -16.10
C HIS A 101 -21.47 -8.30 -15.31
N PRO A 102 -20.78 -8.30 -14.15
CA PRO A 102 -20.67 -7.13 -13.27
C PRO A 102 -20.26 -5.84 -13.99
N ALA A 103 -19.25 -5.91 -14.87
CA ALA A 103 -18.80 -4.74 -15.61
C ALA A 103 -19.88 -4.16 -16.56
N ASP A 104 -20.63 -5.01 -17.24
CA ASP A 104 -21.66 -4.57 -18.19
C ASP A 104 -22.85 -3.96 -17.45
N VAL A 105 -23.27 -4.61 -16.36
CA VAL A 105 -24.33 -4.14 -15.47
C VAL A 105 -23.99 -2.76 -14.91
N LEU A 106 -22.77 -2.56 -14.39
CA LEU A 106 -22.35 -1.28 -13.82
C LEU A 106 -22.21 -0.18 -14.86
N VAL A 107 -21.64 -0.48 -16.04
CA VAL A 107 -21.56 0.48 -17.15
C VAL A 107 -22.95 0.90 -17.60
N GLN A 108 -23.91 -0.03 -17.68
CA GLN A 108 -25.28 0.27 -18.07
C GLN A 108 -26.02 1.10 -17.00
N ALA A 109 -25.88 0.74 -15.73
CA ALA A 109 -26.48 1.48 -14.62
C ALA A 109 -25.91 2.90 -14.46
N GLY A 110 -24.62 3.07 -14.75
CA GLY A 110 -23.88 4.33 -14.64
C GLY A 110 -24.10 5.34 -15.77
N ARG A 111 -24.76 4.97 -16.89
CA ARG A 111 -24.89 5.84 -18.10
C ARG A 111 -25.45 7.23 -17.84
N ASP A 112 -26.34 7.35 -16.86
CA ASP A 112 -27.05 8.59 -16.51
C ASP A 112 -26.77 9.03 -15.07
N ALA A 113 -25.81 8.39 -14.41
CA ALA A 113 -25.41 8.70 -13.05
C ALA A 113 -24.55 9.98 -13.00
N ALA A 114 -24.60 10.69 -11.88
CA ALA A 114 -23.62 11.73 -11.59
C ALA A 114 -22.23 11.10 -11.41
N MET A 115 -22.20 9.83 -10.99
CA MET A 115 -20.99 9.14 -10.53
C MET A 115 -21.22 7.63 -10.48
N LEU A 116 -20.16 6.85 -10.78
CA LEU A 116 -20.12 5.38 -10.61
C LEU A 116 -18.99 5.06 -9.62
N ALA A 117 -19.30 4.31 -8.57
CA ALA A 117 -18.36 3.81 -7.58
C ALA A 117 -18.27 2.28 -7.70
N ASP A 118 -17.07 1.78 -7.98
CA ASP A 118 -16.81 0.35 -8.16
C ASP A 118 -16.13 -0.18 -6.88
N PRO A 119 -16.64 -1.24 -6.22
CA PRO A 119 -15.96 -1.88 -5.10
C PRO A 119 -14.55 -2.39 -5.44
N ALA A 120 -14.23 -2.58 -6.72
CA ALA A 120 -12.90 -2.95 -7.19
C ALA A 120 -11.95 -1.75 -7.44
N SER A 121 -12.38 -0.50 -7.26
CA SER A 121 -11.51 0.66 -7.45
C SER A 121 -10.51 0.78 -6.29
N VAL A 122 -9.27 0.35 -6.52
CA VAL A 122 -8.16 0.49 -5.57
C VAL A 122 -7.42 1.83 -5.72
N GLY A 123 -8.07 2.87 -6.25
CA GLY A 123 -7.45 4.20 -6.44
C GLY A 123 -6.23 4.21 -7.38
N LEU A 124 -6.14 3.26 -8.31
CA LEU A 124 -5.03 3.10 -9.26
C LEU A 124 -5.43 3.44 -10.69
N ASP A 125 -4.49 4.00 -11.45
CA ASP A 125 -4.71 4.31 -12.87
C ASP A 125 -5.00 3.07 -13.72
N ARG A 126 -5.84 3.25 -14.75
CA ARG A 126 -6.20 2.17 -15.68
C ARG A 126 -4.97 1.67 -16.43
N GLY A 127 -4.67 0.38 -16.30
CA GLY A 127 -3.56 -0.30 -16.98
C GLY A 127 -2.42 -0.72 -16.07
N LEU A 128 -2.45 -0.32 -14.79
CA LEU A 128 -1.55 -0.85 -13.78
C LEU A 128 -1.90 -2.30 -13.46
N ARG A 129 -0.88 -3.12 -13.23
CA ARG A 129 -0.97 -4.58 -13.02
C ARG A 129 -0.26 -5.05 -11.77
N ALA A 130 0.53 -4.18 -11.14
CA ALA A 130 1.24 -4.49 -9.92
C ALA A 130 1.44 -3.25 -9.05
N VAL A 131 1.62 -3.47 -7.74
CA VAL A 131 1.96 -2.44 -6.78
C VAL A 131 3.21 -2.86 -5.99
N LEU A 132 4.18 -1.95 -5.92
CA LEU A 132 5.46 -2.13 -5.26
C LEU A 132 5.46 -1.28 -3.98
N PHE A 133 5.43 -1.93 -2.83
CA PHE A 133 5.31 -1.26 -1.54
C PHE A 133 6.67 -1.13 -0.87
N ASP A 134 7.02 0.07 -0.40
CA ASP A 134 8.00 0.14 0.69
C ASP A 134 7.46 -0.56 1.95
N LEU A 135 8.35 -0.84 2.89
CA LEU A 135 8.05 -1.53 4.13
C LEU A 135 7.92 -0.55 5.30
N ASP A 136 8.99 0.20 5.56
CA ASP A 136 9.11 1.03 6.75
C ASP A 136 8.28 2.30 6.52
N GLY A 137 7.33 2.63 7.40
CA GLY A 137 6.47 3.81 7.25
C GLY A 137 5.28 3.64 6.29
N VAL A 138 5.37 2.71 5.34
CA VAL A 138 4.25 2.30 4.48
C VAL A 138 3.44 1.16 5.10
N LEU A 139 4.05 -0.01 5.30
CA LEU A 139 3.39 -1.23 5.78
C LEU A 139 3.54 -1.42 7.29
N THR A 140 4.71 -1.08 7.85
CA THR A 140 5.04 -1.28 9.26
C THR A 140 5.51 0.00 9.93
N ARG A 141 5.27 0.11 11.24
CA ARG A 141 5.66 1.26 12.08
C ARG A 141 7.13 1.20 12.53
N THR A 142 7.97 0.53 11.75
CA THR A 142 9.37 0.24 12.06
C THR A 142 10.31 1.44 11.85
N ALA A 143 9.86 2.50 11.18
CA ALA A 143 10.60 3.76 11.07
C ALA A 143 11.02 4.31 12.45
N ARG A 144 10.14 4.24 13.46
CA ARG A 144 10.45 4.66 14.85
C ARG A 144 11.54 3.79 15.48
N VAL A 145 11.48 2.48 15.24
CA VAL A 145 12.49 1.53 15.72
C VAL A 145 13.83 1.82 15.06
N HIS A 146 13.83 2.12 13.77
CA HIS A 146 15.03 2.49 13.02
C HIS A 146 15.61 3.83 13.47
N ALA A 147 14.80 4.87 13.62
CA ALA A 147 15.22 6.18 14.11
C ALA A 147 15.86 6.10 15.50
N ALA A 148 15.26 5.34 16.41
CA ALA A 148 15.81 5.09 17.75
C ALA A 148 17.14 4.32 17.69
N ALA A 149 17.25 3.31 16.82
CA ALA A 149 18.48 2.53 16.66
C ALA A 149 19.63 3.34 16.05
N TRP A 150 19.32 4.20 15.07
CA TRP A 150 20.28 5.15 14.50
C TRP A 150 20.78 6.12 15.56
N LYS A 151 19.86 6.72 16.32
CA LYS A 151 20.22 7.64 17.40
C LYS A 151 21.14 6.99 18.43
N GLU A 152 20.79 5.80 18.91
CA GLU A 152 21.58 5.06 19.88
C GLU A 152 23.01 4.79 19.36
N MET A 153 23.12 4.33 18.12
CA MET A 153 24.41 4.03 17.49
C MET A 153 25.25 5.29 17.26
N PHE A 154 24.69 6.33 16.63
CA PHE A 154 25.41 7.56 16.34
C PHE A 154 25.79 8.30 17.61
N ASP A 155 24.89 8.44 18.60
CA ASP A 155 25.21 9.10 19.85
C ASP A 155 26.34 8.37 20.60
N ALA A 156 26.37 7.04 20.56
CA ALA A 156 27.48 6.26 21.13
C ALA A 156 28.82 6.56 20.44
N TYR A 157 28.83 6.57 19.10
CA TYR A 157 30.02 6.91 18.31
C TYR A 157 30.47 8.37 18.54
N LEU A 158 29.54 9.32 18.43
CA LEU A 158 29.81 10.76 18.56
C LEU A 158 30.30 11.12 19.96
N ARG A 159 29.76 10.51 21.04
CA ARG A 159 30.28 10.70 22.40
C ARG A 159 31.73 10.24 22.52
N LYS A 160 32.08 9.10 21.92
CA LYS A 160 33.46 8.59 21.94
C LYS A 160 34.40 9.50 21.16
N THR A 161 33.96 10.00 20.01
CA THR A 161 34.74 10.93 19.18
C THR A 161 34.93 12.28 19.87
N ALA A 162 33.88 12.85 20.47
CA ALA A 162 33.94 14.09 21.25
C ALA A 162 34.95 13.99 22.40
N ARG A 163 34.92 12.88 23.17
CA ARG A 163 35.90 12.63 24.25
C ARG A 163 37.34 12.54 23.74
N ARG A 164 37.56 11.93 22.57
CA ARG A 164 38.90 11.74 21.99
C ARG A 164 39.48 13.02 21.39
N THR A 165 38.63 13.84 20.79
CA THR A 165 39.05 15.02 20.00
C THR A 165 38.91 16.34 20.76
N GLY A 166 38.17 16.34 21.88
CA GLY A 166 37.87 17.54 22.65
C GLY A 166 36.77 18.42 22.04
N THR A 167 36.08 17.96 20.98
CA THR A 167 34.96 18.71 20.39
C THR A 167 33.67 18.56 21.21
N PRO A 168 32.73 19.51 21.13
CA PRO A 168 31.41 19.36 21.75
C PRO A 168 30.65 18.14 21.20
N PHE A 169 29.97 17.42 22.09
CA PHE A 169 29.02 16.39 21.68
C PHE A 169 27.72 17.06 21.21
N VAL A 170 27.35 16.80 19.96
CA VAL A 170 26.05 17.18 19.39
C VAL A 170 25.35 15.90 18.99
N ALA A 171 24.18 15.64 19.59
CA ALA A 171 23.43 14.40 19.37
C ALA A 171 22.90 14.30 17.92
N PHE A 172 22.61 13.08 17.49
CA PHE A 172 21.78 12.79 16.33
C PHE A 172 20.32 13.09 16.67
N ASP A 173 19.66 13.88 15.82
CA ASP A 173 18.24 14.17 15.92
C ASP A 173 17.40 13.09 15.23
N ALA A 174 16.62 12.32 16.00
CA ALA A 174 15.84 11.20 15.47
C ALA A 174 14.63 11.60 14.60
N GLY A 175 14.35 12.89 14.44
CA GLY A 175 13.43 13.40 13.42
C GLY A 175 14.21 14.05 12.30
N THR A 176 14.77 15.24 12.54
CA THR A 176 15.33 16.07 11.46
C THR A 176 16.56 15.46 10.78
N ASP A 177 17.51 14.91 11.56
CA ASP A 177 18.68 14.24 10.97
C ASP A 177 18.28 12.90 10.34
N TYR A 178 17.28 12.22 10.90
CA TYR A 178 16.78 10.96 10.39
C TYR A 178 16.19 11.14 8.98
N ASP A 179 15.16 11.97 8.87
CA ASP A 179 14.41 12.22 7.62
C ASP A 179 15.35 12.70 6.52
N ARG A 180 16.31 13.57 6.87
CA ARG A 180 17.20 14.21 5.89
C ARG A 180 18.32 13.30 5.40
N TYR A 181 18.93 12.52 6.28
CA TYR A 181 20.20 11.87 5.96
C TYR A 181 20.12 10.36 5.85
N VAL A 182 19.19 9.69 6.53
CA VAL A 182 19.20 8.23 6.62
C VAL A 182 17.91 7.56 6.15
N ASP A 183 16.78 8.25 6.20
CA ASP A 183 15.49 7.64 5.87
C ASP A 183 15.43 7.19 4.40
N GLY A 184 14.80 6.03 4.17
CA GLY A 184 14.78 5.35 2.87
C GLY A 184 16.12 4.79 2.35
N LYS A 185 17.27 5.15 2.94
CA LYS A 185 18.60 4.72 2.45
C LYS A 185 19.04 3.37 3.03
N SER A 186 20.02 2.75 2.36
CA SER A 186 20.72 1.59 2.92
C SER A 186 21.43 1.98 4.22
N ARG A 187 21.74 1.00 5.09
CA ARG A 187 22.48 1.29 6.34
C ARG A 187 23.85 1.90 6.07
N ASP A 188 24.55 1.46 5.04
CA ASP A 188 25.89 1.96 4.78
C ASP A 188 25.80 3.38 4.21
N ASP A 189 24.85 3.65 3.31
CA ASP A 189 24.62 4.98 2.75
C ASP A 189 24.09 5.97 3.77
N GLY A 190 23.18 5.56 4.67
CA GLY A 190 22.72 6.40 5.77
C GLY A 190 23.87 6.76 6.72
N THR A 191 24.76 5.81 7.01
CA THR A 191 25.96 6.06 7.83
C THR A 191 26.88 7.07 7.17
N ARG A 192 27.19 6.90 5.87
CA ARG A 192 28.00 7.83 5.09
C ARG A 192 27.36 9.21 5.04
N SER A 193 26.08 9.27 4.67
CA SER A 193 25.35 10.51 4.44
C SER A 193 25.28 11.37 5.69
N PHE A 194 24.94 10.79 6.85
CA PHE A 194 24.87 11.56 8.09
C PHE A 194 26.25 12.00 8.57
N LEU A 195 27.24 11.10 8.59
CA LEU A 195 28.57 11.44 9.10
C LEU A 195 29.28 12.45 8.21
N ALA A 196 29.14 12.35 6.89
CA ALA A 196 29.65 13.36 5.96
C ALA A 196 29.01 14.74 6.21
N ALA A 197 27.72 14.80 6.54
CA ALA A 197 27.05 16.05 6.92
C ALA A 197 27.55 16.63 8.27
N ARG A 198 28.32 15.85 9.05
CA ARG A 198 29.03 16.29 10.26
C ARG A 198 30.54 16.41 10.03
N ASP A 199 31.00 16.46 8.78
CA ASP A 199 32.41 16.50 8.38
C ASP A 199 33.25 15.31 8.89
N ILE A 200 32.61 14.15 9.08
CA ILE A 200 33.24 12.91 9.53
C ILE A 200 33.25 11.91 8.37
N ILE A 201 34.44 11.58 7.88
CA ILE A 201 34.63 10.53 6.87
C ILE A 201 35.23 9.30 7.56
N LEU A 202 34.52 8.17 7.48
CA LEU A 202 34.99 6.89 7.97
C LEU A 202 35.53 6.02 6.83
N PRO A 203 36.51 5.15 7.09
CA PRO A 203 36.83 4.09 6.15
C PRO A 203 35.62 3.15 5.97
N GLU A 204 35.45 2.66 4.74
CA GLU A 204 34.68 1.46 4.45
C GLU A 204 35.36 0.31 5.17
N GLY A 205 34.82 -0.26 6.23
CA GLY A 205 35.37 -1.46 6.86
C GLY A 205 35.17 -2.73 6.03
N SER A 206 35.16 -3.86 6.73
CA SER A 206 34.90 -5.19 6.15
C SER A 206 33.71 -5.88 6.81
N PRO A 207 33.10 -6.91 6.19
CA PRO A 207 32.09 -7.74 6.85
C PRO A 207 32.58 -8.43 8.14
N GLN A 208 33.90 -8.58 8.30
CA GLN A 208 34.53 -9.15 9.50
C GLN A 208 34.64 -8.15 10.65
N ASP A 209 34.38 -6.87 10.42
CA ASP A 209 34.46 -5.84 11.45
C ASP A 209 33.54 -6.16 12.63
N ARG A 210 34.03 -5.84 13.83
CA ARG A 210 33.21 -5.89 15.04
C ARG A 210 32.20 -4.75 15.06
N ALA A 211 31.05 -4.99 15.67
CA ALA A 211 30.06 -3.95 15.90
C ALA A 211 30.68 -2.77 16.67
N GLY A 212 30.41 -1.55 16.19
CA GLY A 212 30.88 -0.30 16.79
C GLY A 212 32.35 0.03 16.49
N LEU A 213 33.01 -0.72 15.60
CA LEU A 213 34.30 -0.27 15.04
C LEU A 213 34.09 1.05 14.26
N GLY A 214 35.11 1.91 14.26
CA GLY A 214 35.07 3.21 13.58
C GLY A 214 35.19 3.10 12.06
N THR A 215 34.34 2.29 11.45
CA THR A 215 34.19 2.05 10.01
C THR A 215 32.70 2.12 9.66
N VAL A 216 32.35 2.34 8.39
CA VAL A 216 30.95 2.36 7.96
C VAL A 216 30.24 1.04 8.32
N GLN A 217 30.89 -0.09 8.03
CA GLN A 217 30.38 -1.45 8.24
C GLN A 217 30.32 -1.79 9.73
N GLY A 218 31.29 -1.34 10.54
CA GLY A 218 31.29 -1.52 11.99
C GLY A 218 30.12 -0.81 12.67
N LEU A 219 29.84 0.43 12.26
CA LEU A 219 28.69 1.19 12.75
C LEU A 219 27.35 0.62 12.25
N GLY A 220 27.28 0.23 10.97
CA GLY A 220 26.11 -0.43 10.40
C GLY A 220 25.76 -1.74 11.13
N LYS A 221 26.77 -2.52 11.53
CA LYS A 221 26.60 -3.75 12.33
C LYS A 221 26.08 -3.45 13.73
N ALA A 222 26.60 -2.43 14.41
CA ALA A 222 26.07 -2.00 15.71
C ALA A 222 24.60 -1.55 15.61
N LYS A 223 24.25 -0.75 14.60
CA LYS A 223 22.85 -0.36 14.35
C LYS A 223 21.97 -1.59 14.12
N ASN A 224 22.45 -2.58 13.38
CA ASN A 224 21.68 -3.79 13.11
C ASN A 224 21.39 -4.59 14.39
N GLU A 225 22.38 -4.76 15.25
CA GLU A 225 22.20 -5.44 16.54
C GLU A 225 21.15 -4.73 17.40
N ILE A 226 21.16 -3.40 17.42
CA ILE A 226 20.17 -2.58 18.14
C ILE A 226 18.77 -2.75 17.55
N VAL A 227 18.62 -2.73 16.22
CA VAL A 227 17.33 -2.97 15.54
C VAL A 227 16.77 -4.34 15.90
N LEU A 228 17.57 -5.40 15.73
CA LEU A 228 17.11 -6.77 15.99
C LEU A 228 16.76 -6.97 17.47
N ARG A 229 17.48 -6.31 18.38
CA ARG A 229 17.14 -6.29 19.81
C ARG A 229 15.77 -5.65 20.03
N ARG A 230 15.56 -4.43 19.52
CA ARG A 230 14.30 -3.69 19.67
C ARG A 230 13.11 -4.45 19.07
N MET A 231 13.27 -5.05 17.89
CA MET A 231 12.20 -5.84 17.27
C MET A 231 11.81 -7.07 18.11
N ARG A 232 12.76 -7.69 18.84
CA ARG A 232 12.47 -8.80 19.75
C ARG A 232 11.81 -8.35 21.05
N GLU A 233 12.16 -7.16 21.54
CA GLU A 233 11.67 -6.61 22.81
C GLU A 233 10.30 -5.94 22.65
N ASP A 234 10.12 -5.19 21.57
CA ASP A 234 8.97 -4.30 21.36
C ASP A 234 7.96 -4.86 20.32
N GLY A 235 8.35 -5.86 19.52
CA GLY A 235 7.55 -6.39 18.42
C GLY A 235 7.57 -5.52 17.16
N VAL A 236 6.69 -5.83 16.20
CA VAL A 236 6.49 -5.07 14.95
C VAL A 236 5.01 -4.78 14.79
N GLU A 237 4.65 -3.50 14.77
CA GLU A 237 3.28 -3.04 14.49
C GLU A 237 3.11 -2.74 12.99
N VAL A 238 1.92 -3.06 12.46
CA VAL A 238 1.52 -2.74 11.09
C VAL A 238 0.70 -1.45 11.02
N PHE A 239 0.59 -0.90 9.82
CA PHE A 239 -0.48 0.04 9.48
C PHE A 239 -1.67 -0.75 8.94
N GLU A 240 -2.70 -0.93 9.76
CA GLU A 240 -3.89 -1.72 9.40
C GLU A 240 -4.55 -1.26 8.09
N GLY A 241 -4.61 0.05 7.84
CA GLY A 241 -5.12 0.59 6.59
C GLY A 241 -4.28 0.21 5.38
N SER A 242 -2.95 0.19 5.53
CA SER A 242 -2.03 -0.28 4.50
C SER A 242 -2.17 -1.77 4.22
N VAL A 243 -2.29 -2.61 5.26
CA VAL A 243 -2.49 -4.06 5.10
C VAL A 243 -3.80 -4.36 4.37
N ARG A 244 -4.89 -3.69 4.75
CA ARG A 244 -6.18 -3.78 4.05
C ARG A 244 -6.07 -3.36 2.59
N TYR A 245 -5.33 -2.28 2.30
CA TYR A 245 -5.09 -1.86 0.92
C TYR A 245 -4.34 -2.91 0.10
N VAL A 246 -3.28 -3.52 0.65
CA VAL A 246 -2.56 -4.62 -0.04
C VAL A 246 -3.51 -5.79 -0.33
N GLN A 247 -4.37 -6.16 0.62
CA GLN A 247 -5.36 -7.22 0.42
C GLN A 247 -6.35 -6.89 -0.70
N ALA A 248 -6.88 -5.65 -0.72
CA ALA A 248 -7.78 -5.19 -1.78
C ALA A 248 -7.11 -5.17 -3.16
N VAL A 249 -5.85 -4.71 -3.24
CA VAL A 249 -5.04 -4.76 -4.48
C VAL A 249 -4.89 -6.19 -4.99
N ARG A 250 -4.67 -7.17 -4.10
CA ARG A 250 -4.60 -8.60 -4.47
C ARG A 250 -5.96 -9.14 -4.93
N GLN A 251 -7.04 -8.77 -4.24
CA GLN A 251 -8.41 -9.16 -4.61
C GLN A 251 -8.80 -8.61 -5.99
N ALA A 252 -8.33 -7.42 -6.34
CA ALA A 252 -8.47 -6.84 -7.67
C ALA A 252 -7.59 -7.51 -8.75
N GLY A 253 -6.81 -8.55 -8.40
CA GLY A 253 -6.01 -9.35 -9.33
C GLY A 253 -4.64 -8.75 -9.67
N LEU A 254 -4.21 -7.68 -8.98
CA LEU A 254 -2.88 -7.10 -9.16
C LEU A 254 -1.83 -7.90 -8.38
N ARG A 255 -0.59 -7.87 -8.90
CA ARG A 255 0.57 -8.50 -8.24
C ARG A 255 1.16 -7.54 -7.21
N CYS A 256 1.66 -8.07 -6.09
CA CYS A 256 2.28 -7.24 -5.05
C CYS A 256 3.73 -7.62 -4.86
N ALA A 257 4.61 -6.62 -4.73
CA ALA A 257 5.96 -6.82 -4.23
C ALA A 257 6.27 -5.86 -3.10
N VAL A 258 7.13 -6.28 -2.19
CA VAL A 258 7.70 -5.42 -1.15
C VAL A 258 9.15 -5.10 -1.51
N VAL A 259 9.51 -3.83 -1.36
CA VAL A 259 10.81 -3.28 -1.73
C VAL A 259 11.37 -2.50 -0.55
N SER A 260 12.47 -2.94 0.06
CA SER A 260 13.02 -2.26 1.25
C SER A 260 14.54 -2.20 1.23
N SER A 261 15.11 -1.03 1.54
CA SER A 261 16.58 -0.86 1.70
C SER A 261 17.16 -1.65 2.89
N SER A 262 16.31 -2.23 3.76
CA SER A 262 16.71 -2.98 4.94
C SER A 262 17.07 -4.42 4.62
N THR A 263 18.16 -4.94 5.21
CA THR A 263 18.47 -6.39 5.16
C THR A 263 17.63 -7.21 6.14
N ASN A 264 16.73 -6.57 6.89
CA ASN A 264 15.88 -7.23 7.88
C ASN A 264 14.43 -7.39 7.37
N CYS A 265 14.15 -7.07 6.11
CA CYS A 265 12.81 -7.08 5.51
C CYS A 265 12.07 -8.39 5.78
N GLN A 266 12.68 -9.55 5.54
CA GLN A 266 12.06 -10.85 5.83
C GLN A 266 11.68 -11.01 7.32
N ALA A 267 12.56 -10.61 8.24
CA ALA A 267 12.28 -10.70 9.67
C ALA A 267 11.14 -9.78 10.10
N VAL A 268 11.04 -8.58 9.50
CA VAL A 268 9.93 -7.64 9.73
C VAL A 268 8.62 -8.26 9.24
N LEU A 269 8.57 -8.76 8.00
CA LEU A 269 7.37 -9.34 7.40
C LEU A 269 6.86 -10.56 8.19
N ALA A 270 7.78 -11.43 8.63
CA ALA A 270 7.44 -12.59 9.44
C ALA A 270 6.91 -12.21 10.83
N ALA A 271 7.51 -11.22 11.48
CA ALA A 271 7.05 -10.72 12.77
C ALA A 271 5.70 -9.97 12.66
N ALA A 272 5.44 -9.33 11.52
CA ALA A 272 4.19 -8.65 11.21
C ALA A 272 3.10 -9.58 10.67
N HIS A 273 3.41 -10.86 10.38
CA HIS A 273 2.49 -11.83 9.78
C HIS A 273 1.86 -11.39 8.46
N ILE A 274 2.65 -10.75 7.58
CA ILE A 274 2.18 -10.25 6.26
C ILE A 274 3.03 -10.73 5.07
N GLU A 275 3.90 -11.72 5.28
CA GLU A 275 4.81 -12.23 4.24
C GLU A 275 4.07 -12.83 3.04
N ASP A 276 2.92 -13.47 3.28
CA ASP A 276 2.07 -14.12 2.29
C ASP A 276 1.31 -13.14 1.37
N LEU A 277 1.31 -11.85 1.69
CA LEU A 277 0.71 -10.81 0.85
C LEU A 277 1.57 -10.44 -0.38
N PHE A 278 2.83 -10.87 -0.44
CA PHE A 278 3.77 -10.43 -1.48
C PHE A 278 4.24 -11.59 -2.36
N ASP A 279 4.15 -11.39 -3.68
CA ASP A 279 4.63 -12.35 -4.68
C ASP A 279 6.16 -12.34 -4.83
N ARG A 280 6.76 -11.17 -4.54
CA ARG A 280 8.20 -10.92 -4.61
C ARG A 280 8.64 -9.99 -3.48
N ARG A 281 9.88 -10.18 -3.05
CA ARG A 281 10.57 -9.34 -2.07
C ARG A 281 11.91 -8.92 -2.66
N ILE A 282 12.14 -7.62 -2.77
CA ILE A 282 13.46 -7.05 -3.08
C ILE A 282 13.92 -6.28 -1.85
N ASP A 283 14.95 -6.78 -1.18
CA ASP A 283 15.42 -6.19 0.07
C ASP A 283 16.91 -5.80 0.03
N GLY A 284 17.43 -5.29 1.15
CA GLY A 284 18.83 -4.91 1.24
C GLY A 284 19.82 -6.06 1.03
N LEU A 285 19.41 -7.33 1.22
CA LEU A 285 20.25 -8.48 0.87
C LEU A 285 20.31 -8.65 -0.65
N THR A 286 19.15 -8.60 -1.30
CA THR A 286 19.03 -8.64 -2.76
C THR A 286 19.82 -7.50 -3.41
N ALA A 287 19.65 -6.27 -2.90
CA ALA A 287 20.37 -5.10 -3.39
C ALA A 287 21.90 -5.24 -3.27
N ARG A 288 22.39 -5.85 -2.18
CA ARG A 288 23.83 -6.12 -2.04
C ARG A 288 24.30 -7.18 -3.03
N ASP A 289 23.57 -8.30 -3.11
CA ASP A 289 24.00 -9.46 -3.88
C ASP A 289 23.95 -9.16 -5.40
N GLU A 290 22.98 -8.36 -5.84
CA GLU A 290 22.83 -7.91 -7.24
C GLU A 290 23.48 -6.55 -7.51
N LYS A 291 24.09 -5.91 -6.50
CA LYS A 291 24.73 -4.58 -6.58
C LYS A 291 23.79 -3.48 -7.06
N LEU A 292 22.54 -3.51 -6.61
CA LEU A 292 21.54 -2.48 -6.90
C LEU A 292 21.84 -1.23 -6.07
N PRO A 293 22.03 -0.06 -6.72
CA PRO A 293 22.04 1.23 -6.06
C PRO A 293 20.81 1.44 -5.15
N GLY A 294 21.03 2.02 -3.97
CA GLY A 294 19.95 2.38 -3.06
C GLY A 294 19.21 3.65 -3.49
N LYS A 295 18.04 3.89 -2.89
CA LYS A 295 17.25 5.12 -3.08
C LYS A 295 18.12 6.37 -2.85
N PRO A 296 18.03 7.41 -3.70
CA PRO A 296 16.97 7.69 -4.67
C PRO A 296 17.15 7.06 -6.06
N ALA A 297 18.14 6.18 -6.25
CA ALA A 297 18.22 5.43 -7.49
C ALA A 297 17.04 4.44 -7.62
N PRO A 298 16.48 4.24 -8.83
CA PRO A 298 15.27 3.44 -9.02
C PRO A 298 15.51 1.92 -9.01
N ASP A 299 16.77 1.48 -8.95
CA ASP A 299 17.21 0.12 -9.24
C ASP A 299 16.49 -0.97 -8.43
N MET A 300 16.22 -0.74 -7.15
CA MET A 300 15.49 -1.71 -6.32
C MET A 300 14.02 -1.88 -6.77
N PHE A 301 13.35 -0.79 -7.14
CA PHE A 301 11.99 -0.86 -7.69
C PHE A 301 11.99 -1.48 -9.09
N LEU A 302 12.98 -1.15 -9.93
CA LEU A 302 13.13 -1.75 -11.26
C LEU A 302 13.36 -3.27 -11.17
N ALA A 303 14.17 -3.70 -10.21
CA ALA A 303 14.38 -5.12 -9.92
C ALA A 303 13.07 -5.81 -9.47
N ALA A 304 12.24 -5.13 -8.68
CA ALA A 304 10.95 -5.67 -8.25
C ALA A 304 9.96 -5.83 -9.42
N ALA A 305 9.86 -4.81 -10.29
CA ALA A 305 9.05 -4.89 -11.50
C ALA A 305 9.52 -6.05 -12.41
N HIS A 306 10.84 -6.16 -12.62
CA HIS A 306 11.43 -7.25 -13.39
C HIS A 306 11.13 -8.62 -12.76
N ALA A 307 11.25 -8.77 -11.45
CA ALA A 307 10.96 -10.01 -10.73
C ALA A 307 9.49 -10.44 -10.80
N LEU A 308 8.58 -9.48 -11.05
CA LEU A 308 7.16 -9.72 -11.33
C LEU A 308 6.86 -9.96 -12.81
N GLY A 309 7.85 -9.80 -13.70
CA GLY A 309 7.66 -9.89 -15.15
C GLY A 309 6.91 -8.69 -15.74
N MET A 310 7.04 -7.52 -15.13
CA MET A 310 6.33 -6.29 -15.49
C MET A 310 7.30 -5.19 -15.93
N THR A 311 6.82 -4.27 -16.76
CA THR A 311 7.53 -3.01 -17.07
C THR A 311 7.22 -1.95 -16.00
N PRO A 312 8.09 -0.94 -15.77
CA PRO A 312 7.84 0.09 -14.76
C PRO A 312 6.49 0.81 -14.94
N GLY A 313 6.11 1.12 -16.18
CA GLY A 313 4.83 1.76 -16.50
C GLY A 313 3.58 0.92 -16.19
N GLN A 314 3.73 -0.38 -15.88
CA GLN A 314 2.64 -1.25 -15.43
C GLN A 314 2.58 -1.37 -13.90
N CYS A 315 3.45 -0.67 -13.16
CA CYS A 315 3.57 -0.78 -11.72
C CYS A 315 3.32 0.57 -11.05
N ALA A 316 2.56 0.54 -9.95
CA ALA A 316 2.56 1.63 -8.98
C ALA A 316 3.68 1.43 -7.95
N VAL A 317 4.24 2.52 -7.44
CA VAL A 317 5.16 2.53 -6.29
C VAL A 317 4.47 3.23 -5.12
N VAL A 318 4.60 2.67 -3.91
CA VAL A 318 4.09 3.26 -2.67
C VAL A 318 5.24 3.53 -1.70
N GLU A 319 5.39 4.79 -1.26
CA GLU A 319 6.51 5.27 -0.44
C GLU A 319 6.07 6.41 0.52
N ASP A 320 6.67 6.54 1.69
CA ASP A 320 6.51 7.65 2.65
C ASP A 320 7.71 8.62 2.74
N ALA A 321 8.89 8.21 2.27
CA ALA A 321 10.14 8.95 2.27
C ALA A 321 10.44 9.63 0.92
N LEU A 322 11.01 10.84 1.00
CA LEU A 322 11.35 11.66 -0.18
C LEU A 322 12.27 10.92 -1.17
N ALA A 323 13.30 10.23 -0.67
CA ALA A 323 14.24 9.51 -1.51
C ALA A 323 13.58 8.36 -2.30
N GLY A 324 12.57 7.71 -1.73
CA GLY A 324 11.87 6.64 -2.43
C GLY A 324 10.83 7.12 -3.41
N VAL A 325 10.14 8.23 -3.11
CA VAL A 325 9.30 8.92 -4.10
C VAL A 325 10.14 9.35 -5.32
N GLU A 326 11.33 9.92 -5.09
CA GLU A 326 12.28 10.25 -6.16
C GLU A 326 12.67 9.02 -6.98
N ALA A 327 12.91 7.88 -6.31
CA ALA A 327 13.23 6.63 -6.97
C ALA A 327 12.07 6.11 -7.84
N GLY A 328 10.84 6.16 -7.34
CA GLY A 328 9.64 5.83 -8.12
C GLY A 328 9.52 6.74 -9.36
N ARG A 329 9.70 8.04 -9.18
CA ARG A 329 9.64 9.01 -10.28
C ARG A 329 10.74 8.78 -11.32
N ALA A 330 11.98 8.60 -10.87
CA ALA A 330 13.14 8.37 -11.73
C ALA A 330 13.06 7.04 -12.49
N GLY A 331 12.39 6.03 -11.93
CA GLY A 331 12.18 4.72 -12.55
C GLY A 331 11.13 4.71 -13.66
N GLY A 332 10.39 5.81 -13.86
CA GLY A 332 9.31 5.87 -14.85
C GLY A 332 8.15 4.94 -14.51
N PHE A 333 7.87 4.76 -13.21
CA PHE A 333 6.74 3.99 -12.74
C PHE A 333 5.41 4.65 -13.16
N GLY A 334 4.40 3.82 -13.44
CA GLY A 334 3.12 4.28 -13.99
C GLY A 334 2.36 5.20 -13.03
N GLN A 335 2.58 5.01 -11.73
CA GLN A 335 2.06 5.88 -10.69
C GLN A 335 2.95 5.81 -9.44
N VAL A 336 3.15 6.93 -8.76
CA VAL A 336 3.89 7.04 -7.50
C VAL A 336 2.96 7.60 -6.43
N ILE A 337 2.70 6.80 -5.40
CA ILE A 337 1.82 7.13 -4.29
C ILE A 337 2.69 7.46 -3.08
N GLY A 338 2.58 8.70 -2.60
CA GLY A 338 3.17 9.15 -1.35
C GLY A 338 2.26 8.84 -0.15
N VAL A 339 2.82 8.34 0.95
CA VAL A 339 2.12 8.19 2.23
C VAL A 339 2.66 9.21 3.21
N ASP A 340 1.88 10.24 3.56
CA ASP A 340 2.34 11.30 4.44
C ASP A 340 2.33 10.86 5.92
N ARG A 341 3.46 10.33 6.39
CA ARG A 341 3.66 9.97 7.81
C ARG A 341 4.27 11.08 8.66
N ALA A 342 4.79 12.14 8.03
CA ALA A 342 5.60 13.17 8.69
C ALA A 342 5.03 14.60 8.57
N GLY A 343 3.86 14.77 7.94
CA GLY A 343 3.28 16.09 7.66
C GLY A 343 4.01 16.82 6.53
N GLN A 344 4.52 16.05 5.55
CA GLN A 344 5.35 16.51 4.45
C GLN A 344 4.71 16.31 3.07
N ALA A 345 3.38 16.24 2.98
CA ALA A 345 2.66 15.97 1.73
C ALA A 345 3.12 16.82 0.53
N GLN A 346 3.30 18.13 0.72
CA GLN A 346 3.78 19.00 -0.36
C GLN A 346 5.20 18.61 -0.83
N ALA A 347 6.09 18.24 0.09
CA ALA A 347 7.43 17.81 -0.27
C ALA A 347 7.41 16.48 -1.05
N LEU A 348 6.51 15.54 -0.72
CA LEU A 348 6.33 14.31 -1.48
C LEU A 348 5.85 14.61 -2.92
N LEU A 349 4.88 15.51 -3.09
CA LEU A 349 4.43 15.97 -4.41
C LEU A 349 5.56 16.62 -5.22
N ASP A 350 6.31 17.53 -4.59
CA ASP A 350 7.43 18.25 -5.23
C ASP A 350 8.55 17.29 -5.68
N ARG A 351 8.67 16.12 -5.03
CA ARG A 351 9.62 15.06 -5.39
C ARG A 351 9.10 14.05 -6.41
N GLY A 352 7.85 14.18 -6.83
CA GLY A 352 7.30 13.42 -7.94
C GLY A 352 6.31 12.32 -7.54
N ALA A 353 5.69 12.41 -6.36
CA ALA A 353 4.47 11.66 -6.09
C ALA A 353 3.32 12.22 -6.94
N ASP A 354 2.54 11.34 -7.55
CA ASP A 354 1.34 11.70 -8.32
C ASP A 354 0.15 11.97 -7.39
N ILE A 355 0.05 11.18 -6.31
CA ILE A 355 -0.98 11.30 -5.26
C ILE A 355 -0.31 11.17 -3.91
N VAL A 356 -0.80 11.90 -2.92
CA VAL A 356 -0.37 11.74 -1.52
C VAL A 356 -1.59 11.50 -0.63
N VAL A 357 -1.50 10.48 0.21
CA VAL A 357 -2.54 10.10 1.19
C VAL A 357 -1.96 10.04 2.60
N SER A 358 -2.78 10.24 3.62
CA SER A 358 -2.31 10.05 5.02
C SER A 358 -2.36 8.58 5.45
N ASP A 359 -3.28 7.82 4.84
CA ASP A 359 -3.40 6.38 4.97
C ASP A 359 -3.84 5.75 3.64
N LEU A 360 -3.29 4.57 3.29
CA LEU A 360 -3.63 3.91 2.01
C LEU A 360 -5.09 3.48 1.91
N ALA A 361 -5.80 3.32 3.05
CA ALA A 361 -7.22 3.04 3.03
C ALA A 361 -8.05 4.17 2.38
N GLU A 362 -7.51 5.40 2.27
CA GLU A 362 -8.15 6.49 1.53
C GLU A 362 -8.32 6.16 0.05
N LEU A 363 -7.42 5.37 -0.54
CA LEU A 363 -7.50 4.95 -1.94
C LEU A 363 -8.61 3.91 -2.18
N LEU A 364 -9.05 3.22 -1.14
CA LEU A 364 -10.23 2.33 -1.20
C LEU A 364 -11.54 3.11 -1.14
N ALA A 365 -11.49 4.38 -0.74
CA ALA A 365 -12.63 5.27 -0.67
C ALA A 365 -12.70 6.22 -1.88
N GLN A 366 -11.74 6.14 -2.81
CA GLN A 366 -11.67 6.97 -4.00
C GLN A 366 -12.05 6.15 -5.25
N PRO A 367 -13.14 6.52 -5.95
CA PRO A 367 -13.67 5.81 -7.11
C PRO A 367 -12.98 6.13 -8.44
#